data_AF-A0A958J115-F1
#
_entry.id   AF-A0A958J115-F1
#
_cell.length_a   1.000
_cell.length_b   1.000
_cell.length_c   1.000
_cell.angle_alpha   90.00
_cell.angle_beta   90.00
_cell.angle_gamma   90.00
#
_symmetry.space_group_name_H-M   'P 1'
#
loop_
_entity.id
_entity.type
_entity.pdbx_description
1 polymer ?
#
loop_
_entity_poly.entity_id
_entity_poly.type
_entity_poly.pdbx_seq_one_letter_code
_entity_poly.pdbx_strand_id
1 'polypeptide(L)'
;MLADLLFEMRDIVSGFNVFRYITVRAAFAAITALLFSFVIGPLIINALRNYQIGETIRTDGPATHQAKKGTPTMGGLIILGAVFLSVFLWGKLNNFYIQMICLCTFWMGVVGFIDDYLKVIKKMKRGLIGRYKMAG
;
A
#
# COMPACT_ATOMS: atom_id res chain seq x y z
N MET A 1 3.20 -8.60 18.76
CA MET A 1 3.81 -8.33 17.42
C MET A 1 5.32 -8.18 17.55
N LEU A 2 6.06 -7.97 16.46
CA LEU A 2 7.53 -7.90 16.51
C LEU A 2 8.01 -6.88 17.57
N ALA A 3 7.40 -5.70 17.63
CA ALA A 3 7.71 -4.73 18.69
C ALA A 3 7.41 -5.21 20.12
N ASP A 4 6.38 -6.03 20.31
CA ASP A 4 6.02 -6.58 21.63
C ASP A 4 6.91 -7.79 21.99
N LEU A 5 7.28 -8.62 21.01
CA LEU A 5 8.26 -9.71 21.15
C LEU A 5 9.64 -9.16 21.52
N LEU A 6 10.08 -8.09 20.84
CA LEU A 6 11.32 -7.41 21.18
C LEU A 6 11.26 -6.80 22.58
N PHE A 7 10.12 -6.24 22.98
CA PHE A 7 9.93 -5.72 24.34
C PHE A 7 9.95 -6.82 25.41
N GLU A 8 9.47 -8.03 25.14
CA GLU A 8 9.59 -9.16 26.07
C GLU A 8 11.05 -9.58 26.30
N MET A 9 11.93 -9.37 25.31
CA MET A 9 13.38 -9.62 25.46
C MET A 9 14.12 -8.52 26.25
N ARG A 10 13.43 -7.52 26.79
CA ARG A 10 14.04 -6.44 27.59
C ARG A 10 14.80 -6.94 28.82
N ASP A 11 14.38 -8.08 29.36
CA ASP A 11 14.98 -8.64 30.57
C ASP A 11 16.37 -9.26 30.26
N ILE A 12 16.67 -9.51 28.98
CA ILE A 12 17.96 -10.00 28.48
C ILE A 12 18.83 -8.82 27.97
N VAL A 13 18.22 -7.82 27.33
CA VAL A 13 18.92 -6.61 26.84
C VAL A 13 18.10 -5.36 27.17
N SER A 14 18.60 -4.53 28.09
CA SER A 14 17.91 -3.33 28.58
C SER A 14 17.53 -2.31 27.49
N GLY A 15 18.25 -2.33 26.35
CA GLY A 15 17.98 -1.49 25.18
C GLY A 15 16.62 -1.74 24.53
N PHE A 16 15.99 -2.90 24.72
CA PHE A 16 14.66 -3.18 24.16
C PHE A 16 13.51 -2.42 24.85
N ASN A 17 13.75 -1.77 26.00
CA ASN A 17 12.75 -0.93 26.66
C ASN A 17 12.31 0.27 25.79
N VAL A 18 13.13 0.66 24.79
CA VAL A 18 12.83 1.75 23.87
C VAL A 18 11.57 1.46 23.01
N PHE A 19 11.23 0.18 22.78
CA PHE A 19 10.01 -0.23 22.08
C PHE A 19 8.71 -0.03 22.89
N ARG A 20 8.81 0.37 24.16
CA ARG A 20 7.66 0.80 24.97
C ARG A 20 7.06 2.12 24.44
N TYR A 21 7.90 3.00 23.89
CA TYR A 21 7.47 4.34 23.48
C TYR A 21 6.77 4.30 22.12
N ILE A 22 5.58 4.92 22.05
CA ILE A 22 4.79 4.96 20.82
C ILE A 22 5.46 5.79 19.72
N THR A 23 6.21 6.83 20.09
CA THR A 23 6.97 7.69 19.17
C THR A 23 8.06 6.92 18.45
N VAL A 24 8.79 6.07 19.17
CA VAL A 24 9.79 5.18 18.60
C VAL A 24 9.14 4.21 17.62
N ARG A 25 8.08 3.50 18.06
CA ARG A 25 7.35 2.56 17.19
C ARG A 25 6.84 3.24 15.91
N ALA A 26 6.33 4.47 16.02
CA ALA A 26 5.86 5.25 14.88
C ALA A 26 7.00 5.65 13.93
N ALA A 27 8.14 6.09 14.46
CA ALA A 27 9.31 6.42 13.65
C ALA A 27 9.84 5.19 12.90
N PHE A 28 9.97 4.05 13.58
CA PHE A 28 10.37 2.79 12.96
C PHE A 28 9.36 2.32 11.93
N ALA A 29 8.05 2.46 12.17
CA ALA A 29 7.02 2.15 11.19
C ALA A 29 7.16 2.98 9.90
N ALA A 30 7.41 4.29 10.03
CA ALA A 30 7.61 5.17 8.88
C ALA A 30 8.88 4.78 8.11
N ILE A 31 9.99 4.49 8.81
CA ILE A 31 11.25 4.06 8.20
C ILE A 31 11.05 2.72 7.48
N THR A 32 10.38 1.73 8.09
CA THR A 32 10.13 0.44 7.44
C THR A 32 9.22 0.58 6.23
N ALA A 33 8.20 1.43 6.28
CA ALA A 33 7.33 1.69 5.13
C ALA A 33 8.12 2.30 3.96
N LEU A 34 9.00 3.26 4.27
CA LEU A 34 9.84 3.93 3.29
C LEU A 34 10.84 2.95 2.65
N LEU A 35 11.56 2.18 3.46
CA LEU A 35 12.51 1.18 2.99
C LEU A 35 11.83 0.12 2.14
N PHE A 36 10.66 -0.37 2.57
CA PHE A 36 9.85 -1.30 1.79
C PHE A 36 9.49 -0.70 0.42
N SER A 37 9.03 0.55 0.40
CA SER A 37 8.67 1.23 -0.85
C SER A 37 9.87 1.38 -1.79
N PHE A 38 11.07 1.71 -1.28
CA PHE A 38 12.26 1.83 -2.13
C PHE A 38 12.80 0.50 -2.63
N VAL A 39 12.74 -0.56 -1.83
CA VAL A 39 13.29 -1.87 -2.21
C VAL A 39 12.30 -2.67 -3.07
N ILE A 40 11.05 -2.73 -2.64
CA ILE A 40 10.02 -3.56 -3.29
C ILE A 40 9.25 -2.77 -4.36
N GLY A 41 9.17 -1.45 -4.24
CA GLY A 41 8.49 -0.60 -5.23
C GLY A 41 9.01 -0.78 -6.65
N PRO A 42 10.32 -0.73 -6.93
CA PRO A 42 10.87 -0.96 -8.26
C PRO A 42 10.55 -2.35 -8.82
N LEU A 43 10.53 -3.39 -7.98
CA LEU A 43 10.16 -4.75 -8.38
C LEU A 43 8.68 -4.81 -8.82
N ILE A 44 7.79 -4.21 -8.04
CA ILE A 44 6.36 -4.14 -8.35
C ILE A 44 6.13 -3.31 -9.62
N ILE A 45 6.82 -2.17 -9.76
CA ILE A 45 6.76 -1.30 -10.94
C ILE A 45 7.20 -2.05 -12.20
N ASN A 46 8.30 -2.79 -12.13
CA ASN A 46 8.81 -3.57 -13.26
C ASN A 46 7.87 -4.73 -13.60
N ALA A 47 7.29 -5.41 -12.61
CA ALA A 47 6.27 -6.43 -12.83
C ALA A 47 5.04 -5.84 -13.54
N LEU A 48 4.49 -4.72 -13.06
CA LEU A 48 3.35 -4.02 -13.67
C LEU A 48 3.64 -3.60 -15.12
N ARG A 49 4.87 -3.10 -15.38
CA ARG A 49 5.32 -2.76 -16.74
C ARG A 49 5.35 -3.97 -17.66
N ASN A 50 5.83 -5.12 -17.17
CA ASN A 50 5.91 -6.38 -17.94
C ASN A 50 4.52 -6.93 -18.30
N TYR A 51 3.53 -6.75 -17.42
CA TYR A 51 2.15 -7.13 -17.71
C TYR A 51 1.41 -6.18 -18.68
N GLN A 52 2.12 -5.20 -19.27
CA GLN A 52 1.54 -4.18 -20.16
C GLN A 52 0.35 -3.45 -19.52
N ILE A 53 0.37 -3.30 -18.19
CA ILE A 53 -0.58 -2.49 -17.41
C ILE A 53 -0.13 -1.02 -17.52
N GLY A 54 -0.05 -0.54 -18.75
CA GLY A 54 0.19 0.85 -19.11
C GLY A 54 -1.04 1.34 -19.87
N GLU A 55 -1.52 2.55 -19.55
CA GLU A 55 -2.68 3.09 -20.24
C GLU A 55 -2.48 3.05 -21.77
N THR A 56 -3.41 2.37 -22.46
CA THR A 56 -3.54 2.48 -23.91
C THR A 56 -4.02 3.89 -24.22
N ILE A 57 -3.10 4.76 -24.64
CA ILE A 57 -3.37 6.16 -24.96
C ILE A 57 -4.37 6.20 -26.11
N ARG A 58 -5.50 6.88 -25.91
CA ARG A 58 -6.34 7.30 -27.04
C ARG A 58 -5.54 8.30 -27.87
N THR A 59 -5.43 8.04 -29.17
CA THR A 59 -4.79 8.91 -30.16
C THR A 59 -5.37 10.33 -30.25
N ASP A 60 -6.48 10.59 -29.57
CA ASP A 60 -7.30 11.81 -29.71
C ASP A 60 -6.96 12.90 -28.67
N GLY A 61 -5.92 12.74 -27.83
CA GLY A 61 -5.62 13.63 -26.70
C GLY A 61 -4.45 14.62 -26.92
N PRO A 62 -4.40 15.77 -26.21
CA PRO A 62 -3.35 16.79 -26.37
C PRO A 62 -1.94 16.26 -26.07
N ALA A 63 -0.92 16.78 -26.78
CA ALA A 63 0.48 16.30 -26.71
C ALA A 63 1.08 16.24 -25.29
N THR A 64 0.62 17.09 -24.36
CA THR A 64 1.04 17.11 -22.95
C THR A 64 0.67 15.81 -22.20
N HIS A 65 -0.35 15.07 -22.66
CA HIS A 65 -0.71 13.77 -22.10
C HIS A 65 0.26 12.65 -22.48
N GLN A 66 1.15 12.85 -23.46
CA GLN A 66 2.16 11.87 -23.81
C GLN A 66 3.29 11.75 -22.77
N ALA A 67 3.46 12.75 -21.90
CA ALA A 67 4.45 12.72 -20.82
C ALA A 67 4.07 11.76 -19.66
N LYS A 68 2.78 11.35 -19.58
CA LYS A 68 2.31 10.29 -18.66
C LYS A 68 2.42 8.89 -19.30
N LYS A 69 3.18 8.74 -20.40
CA LYS A 69 3.49 7.44 -21.00
C LYS A 69 4.24 6.56 -20.00
N GLY A 70 3.70 5.38 -19.74
CA GLY A 70 4.45 4.28 -19.12
C GLY A 70 4.64 4.37 -17.61
N THR A 71 4.02 5.34 -16.91
CA THR A 71 3.85 5.25 -15.46
C THR A 71 2.80 4.18 -15.15
N PRO A 72 3.16 3.07 -14.47
CA PRO A 72 2.21 2.00 -14.21
C PRO A 72 1.07 2.50 -13.33
N THR A 73 -0.15 2.18 -13.73
CA THR A 73 -1.35 2.30 -12.89
C THR A 73 -1.34 1.14 -11.88
N MET A 74 -1.81 1.36 -10.63
CA MET A 74 -1.73 0.46 -9.45
C MET A 74 -0.60 0.70 -8.42
N GLY A 75 0.00 1.90 -8.36
CA GLY A 75 0.95 2.26 -7.28
C GLY A 75 0.37 2.13 -5.85
N GLY A 76 -0.95 2.13 -5.71
CA GLY A 76 -1.64 1.88 -4.44
C GLY A 76 -1.31 0.52 -3.82
N LEU A 77 -0.94 -0.49 -4.61
CA LEU A 77 -0.52 -1.80 -4.09
C LEU A 77 0.76 -1.69 -3.24
N ILE A 78 1.70 -0.84 -3.68
CA ILE A 78 2.96 -0.59 -2.98
C ILE A 78 2.66 0.11 -1.64
N ILE A 79 1.79 1.11 -1.66
CA ILE A 79 1.39 1.87 -0.47
C ILE A 79 0.68 0.96 0.53
N LEU A 80 -0.32 0.19 0.10
CA LEU A 80 -1.04 -0.73 0.96
C LEU A 80 -0.11 -1.79 1.54
N GLY A 81 0.78 -2.38 0.73
CA GLY A 81 1.79 -3.32 1.20
C GLY A 81 2.71 -2.72 2.27
N ALA A 82 3.20 -1.50 2.05
CA ALA A 82 4.05 -0.79 3.00
C ALA A 82 3.34 -0.50 4.33
N VAL A 83 2.07 -0.08 4.25
CA VAL A 83 1.23 0.22 5.43
C VAL A 83 0.96 -1.06 6.21
N PHE A 84 0.47 -2.13 5.57
CA PHE A 84 0.15 -3.38 6.27
C PHE A 84 1.39 -4.02 6.88
N LEU A 85 2.52 -4.01 6.18
CA LEU A 85 3.78 -4.53 6.73
C LEU A 85 4.21 -3.72 7.95
N SER A 86 4.19 -2.39 7.87
CA SER A 86 4.61 -1.53 8.98
C SER A 86 3.68 -1.63 10.18
N VAL A 87 2.37 -1.71 9.93
CA VAL A 87 1.40 -2.00 10.99
C VAL A 87 1.65 -3.37 11.57
N PHE A 88 1.90 -4.43 10.79
CA PHE A 88 2.15 -5.77 11.31
C PHE A 88 3.42 -5.88 12.17
N LEU A 89 4.46 -5.12 11.85
CA LEU A 89 5.71 -5.12 12.60
C LEU A 89 5.61 -4.28 13.89
N TRP A 90 5.03 -3.09 13.81
CA TRP A 90 5.14 -2.07 14.86
C TRP A 90 3.82 -1.69 15.53
N GLY A 91 2.69 -1.95 14.89
CA GLY A 91 1.36 -1.62 15.41
C GLY A 91 1.00 -2.43 16.66
N LYS A 92 -0.16 -2.13 17.24
CA LYS A 92 -0.77 -2.95 18.31
C LYS A 92 -2.06 -3.55 17.78
N LEU A 93 -2.01 -4.74 17.21
CA LEU A 93 -3.19 -5.41 16.63
C LEU A 93 -4.25 -5.77 17.66
N ASN A 94 -3.93 -5.80 18.96
CA ASN A 94 -4.94 -5.92 20.03
C ASN A 94 -5.80 -4.66 20.21
N ASN A 95 -5.41 -3.53 19.61
CA ASN A 95 -6.19 -2.31 19.67
C ASN A 95 -7.29 -2.34 18.60
N PHE A 96 -8.55 -2.30 19.06
CA PHE A 96 -9.74 -2.24 18.21
C PHE A 96 -9.67 -1.12 17.16
N TYR A 97 -9.14 0.05 17.50
CA TYR A 97 -9.00 1.17 16.55
C TYR A 97 -8.05 0.83 15.40
N ILE A 98 -6.96 0.11 15.66
CA ILE A 98 -6.00 -0.31 14.63
C ILE A 98 -6.63 -1.37 13.73
N GLN A 99 -7.37 -2.32 14.30
CA GLN A 99 -8.10 -3.32 13.54
C GLN A 99 -9.13 -2.69 12.59
N MET A 100 -9.92 -1.73 13.09
CA MET A 100 -10.91 -1.03 12.27
C MET A 100 -10.26 -0.25 11.12
N ILE A 101 -9.19 0.52 11.38
CA ILE A 101 -8.50 1.25 10.31
C ILE A 101 -7.91 0.29 9.29
N CYS A 102 -7.28 -0.81 9.73
CA CYS A 102 -6.75 -1.82 8.82
C CYS A 102 -7.84 -2.42 7.93
N LEU A 103 -9.01 -2.72 8.51
CA LEU A 103 -10.15 -3.26 7.77
C LEU A 103 -10.69 -2.25 6.75
N CYS A 104 -10.90 -0.99 7.15
CA CYS A 104 -11.36 0.06 6.24
C CYS A 104 -10.36 0.32 5.11
N THR A 105 -9.07 0.40 5.43
CA THR A 105 -8.00 0.57 4.44
C THR A 105 -7.92 -0.63 3.49
N PHE A 106 -8.06 -1.85 4.01
CA PHE A 106 -8.10 -3.06 3.19
C PHE A 106 -9.30 -3.06 2.25
N TRP A 107 -10.49 -2.77 2.77
CA TRP A 107 -11.73 -2.72 2.01
C TRP A 107 -11.67 -1.71 0.86
N MET A 108 -11.30 -0.47 1.17
CA MET A 108 -11.13 0.58 0.17
C MET A 108 -10.00 0.25 -0.83
N GLY A 109 -8.94 -0.40 -0.36
CA GLY A 109 -7.86 -0.91 -1.20
C GLY A 109 -8.34 -1.95 -2.22
N VAL A 110 -9.19 -2.89 -1.79
CA VAL A 110 -9.78 -3.92 -2.66
C VAL A 110 -10.72 -3.28 -3.68
N VAL A 111 -11.59 -2.35 -3.28
CA VAL A 111 -12.50 -1.64 -4.19
C VAL A 111 -11.69 -0.87 -5.26
N GLY A 112 -10.63 -0.17 -4.84
CA GLY A 112 -9.72 0.53 -5.75
C GLY A 112 -8.98 -0.42 -6.70
N PHE A 113 -8.46 -1.55 -6.18
CA PHE A 113 -7.78 -2.56 -6.99
C PHE A 113 -8.71 -3.17 -8.05
N ILE A 114 -9.96 -3.47 -7.68
CA ILE A 114 -10.97 -4.00 -8.61
C ILE A 114 -11.25 -2.98 -9.74
N ASP A 115 -11.43 -1.70 -9.42
CA ASP A 115 -11.65 -0.65 -10.42
C ASP A 115 -10.46 -0.50 -11.38
N ASP A 116 -9.24 -0.48 -10.85
CA ASP A 116 -8.02 -0.40 -11.66
C ASP A 116 -7.82 -1.66 -12.52
N TYR A 117 -8.11 -2.84 -11.98
CA TYR A 117 -8.08 -4.10 -12.72
C TYR A 117 -9.07 -4.11 -13.89
N LEU A 118 -10.31 -3.66 -13.66
CA LEU A 118 -11.36 -3.57 -14.67
C LEU A 118 -11.01 -2.59 -15.81
N LYS A 119 -10.37 -1.46 -15.47
CA LYS A 119 -9.95 -0.46 -16.45
C LYS A 119 -8.78 -0.94 -17.29
N VAL A 120 -7.74 -1.48 -16.65
CA VAL A 120 -6.47 -1.74 -17.34
C VAL A 120 -6.45 -3.10 -18.03
N ILE A 121 -6.89 -4.17 -17.35
CA ILE A 121 -6.81 -5.53 -17.88
C ILE A 121 -8.03 -5.84 -18.75
N LYS A 122 -9.24 -5.50 -18.29
CA LYS A 122 -10.47 -5.72 -19.08
C LYS A 122 -10.77 -4.62 -20.09
N LYS A 123 -9.95 -3.55 -20.18
CA LYS A 123 -10.10 -2.41 -21.11
C LYS A 123 -11.51 -1.80 -21.14
N MET A 124 -12.27 -1.90 -20.05
CA MET A 124 -13.60 -1.33 -19.98
C MET A 124 -13.51 0.16 -19.67
N LYS A 125 -13.78 1.01 -20.67
CA LYS A 125 -13.66 2.48 -20.59
C LYS A 125 -14.41 3.13 -19.41
N ARG A 126 -15.43 2.47 -18.86
CA ARG A 126 -16.22 2.98 -17.71
C ARG A 126 -15.73 2.50 -16.34
N GLY A 127 -14.77 1.58 -16.26
CA GLY A 127 -14.31 0.98 -15.00
C GLY A 127 -15.44 0.27 -14.23
N LEU A 128 -15.34 0.24 -12.90
CA LEU A 128 -16.41 -0.24 -12.04
C LEU A 128 -17.63 0.71 -12.15
N ILE A 129 -18.85 0.14 -12.26
CA ILE A 129 -20.07 0.95 -12.39
C ILE A 129 -20.19 1.86 -11.16
N GLY A 130 -20.40 3.17 -11.37
CA GLY A 130 -20.32 4.19 -10.31
C GLY A 130 -21.12 3.89 -9.04
N ARG A 131 -22.23 3.16 -9.15
CA ARG A 131 -23.02 2.68 -8.00
C ARG A 131 -22.27 1.73 -7.07
N TYR A 132 -21.41 0.85 -7.60
CA TYR A 132 -20.57 -0.05 -6.80
C TYR A 132 -19.36 0.66 -6.22
N LYS A 133 -18.88 1.73 -6.88
CA LYS A 133 -17.83 2.60 -6.32
C LYS A 133 -18.33 3.47 -5.17
N MET A 134 -19.59 3.92 -5.23
CA MET A 134 -20.21 4.73 -4.17
C MET A 134 -20.74 3.90 -3.00
N ALA A 135 -21.00 2.60 -3.23
CA ALA A 135 -21.48 1.68 -2.21
C ALA A 135 -20.36 0.99 -1.43
N GLY A 136 -19.15 0.91 -2.00
CA GLY A 136 -17.95 0.38 -1.33
C GLY A 136 -17.23 1.47 -0.56
#